data_AF-C6RFM6-F1
#
_entry.id   AF-C6RFM6-F1
#
_cell.length_a   1.000
_cell.length_b   1.000
_cell.length_c   1.000
_cell.angle_alpha   90.00
_cell.angle_beta   90.00
_cell.angle_gamma   90.00
#
_symmetry.space_group_name_H-M   'P 1'
#
loop_
_entity.id
_entity.type
_entity.pdbx_description
1 polymer ?
#
loop_
_entity_poly.entity_id
_entity_poly.type
_entity_poly.pdbx_seq_one_letter_code
_entity_poly.pdbx_strand_id
1 'polypeptide(L)'
;MSYEGGCYNLWVLYLEGQGVKKDYKKANELFLKACEANYARSCYNLGVSYANGQDGVELDYKKASELYAKACDMGLKQGCDNYKILSK
;
A
#
# COMPACT_ATOMS: atom_id res chain seq x y z
N MET A 1 -24.33 -5.95 5.32
CA MET A 1 -23.85 -4.64 4.84
C MET A 1 -22.50 -4.38 5.49
N SER A 2 -21.43 -4.90 4.87
CA SER A 2 -20.06 -4.81 5.40
C SER A 2 -19.32 -3.73 4.64
N TYR A 3 -18.97 -2.66 5.33
CA TYR A 3 -18.22 -1.51 4.83
C TYR A 3 -16.73 -1.86 4.71
N GLU A 4 -16.39 -2.82 3.85
CA GLU A 4 -15.00 -3.16 3.50
C GLU A 4 -14.55 -2.53 2.17
N GLY A 5 -15.46 -1.82 1.47
CA GLY A 5 -15.20 -1.22 0.15
C GLY A 5 -14.50 0.14 0.16
N GLY A 6 -14.37 0.81 1.32
CA GLY A 6 -13.85 2.18 1.39
C GLY A 6 -12.40 2.32 0.95
N CYS A 7 -11.51 1.46 1.46
CA CYS A 7 -10.08 1.53 1.15
C CYS A 7 -9.73 0.97 -0.24
N TYR A 8 -10.50 0.02 -0.76
CA TYR A 8 -10.25 -0.56 -2.08
C TYR A 8 -10.67 0.39 -3.20
N ASN A 9 -11.82 1.04 -3.07
CA ASN A 9 -12.28 2.03 -4.04
C ASN A 9 -11.37 3.27 -4.05
N LEU A 10 -10.77 3.64 -2.92
CA LEU A 10 -9.79 4.72 -2.87
C LEU A 10 -8.51 4.36 -3.66
N TRP A 11 -8.03 3.13 -3.52
CA TRP A 11 -6.86 2.63 -4.26
C TRP A 11 -7.11 2.67 -5.78
N VAL A 12 -8.29 2.23 -6.24
CA VAL A 12 -8.68 2.31 -7.66
C VAL A 12 -8.84 3.76 -8.12
N LEU A 13 -9.43 4.64 -7.30
CA LEU A 13 -9.58 6.06 -7.65
C LEU A 13 -8.23 6.79 -7.84
N TYR A 14 -7.24 6.51 -6.98
CA TYR A 14 -5.91 7.09 -7.12
C TYR A 14 -5.09 6.47 -8.27
N LEU A 15 -5.35 5.22 -8.65
CA LEU A 15 -4.67 4.55 -9.75
C LEU A 15 -5.29 4.83 -11.12
N GLU A 16 -6.61 4.90 -11.23
CA GLU A 16 -7.30 5.08 -12.50
C GLU A 16 -7.45 6.55 -12.90
N GLY A 17 -7.19 7.51 -12.00
CA GLY A 17 -7.18 8.94 -12.36
C GLY A 17 -8.51 9.41 -12.97
N GLN A 18 -9.63 8.76 -12.64
CA GLN A 18 -10.96 9.20 -13.07
C GLN A 18 -11.40 10.40 -12.21
N GLY A 19 -10.87 11.58 -12.55
CA GLY A 19 -11.39 12.87 -12.08
C GLY A 19 -10.68 13.52 -10.88
N VAL A 20 -9.69 12.88 -10.25
CA VAL A 20 -8.87 13.49 -9.19
C VAL A 20 -7.40 13.43 -9.57
N LYS A 21 -6.69 14.56 -9.43
CA LYS A 21 -5.24 14.64 -9.68
C LYS A 21 -4.56 13.55 -8.86
N LYS A 22 -3.82 12.65 -9.51
CA LYS A 22 -3.10 11.56 -8.85
C LYS A 22 -2.11 12.14 -7.85
N ASP A 23 -2.46 12.10 -6.57
CA ASP A 23 -1.60 12.55 -5.48
C ASP A 23 -1.21 11.32 -4.64
N TYR A 24 -0.22 10.60 -5.16
CA TYR A 24 0.31 9.41 -4.51
C TYR A 24 0.98 9.73 -3.17
N LYS A 25 1.48 10.95 -2.96
CA LYS A 25 2.03 11.38 -1.66
C LYS A 25 0.94 11.38 -0.60
N LYS A 26 -0.20 12.00 -0.89
CA LYS A 26 -1.34 12.04 0.04
C LYS A 26 -1.97 10.67 0.26
N ALA A 27 -2.04 9.84 -0.78
CA ALA A 27 -2.47 8.44 -0.64
C ALA A 27 -1.53 7.65 0.28
N ASN A 28 -0.22 7.84 0.14
CA ASN A 28 0.78 7.16 0.97
C ASN A 28 0.71 7.60 2.44
N GLU A 29 0.42 8.87 2.73
CA GLU A 29 0.18 9.34 4.10
C GLU A 29 -1.06 8.67 4.73
N LEU A 30 -2.15 8.51 3.97
CA LEU A 30 -3.36 7.82 4.43
C LEU A 30 -3.09 6.33 4.65
N PHE A 31 -2.36 5.68 3.75
CA PHE A 31 -1.97 4.29 3.92
C PHE A 31 -1.03 4.08 5.09
N LEU A 32 -0.12 5.02 5.36
CA LEU A 32 0.75 4.98 6.54
C LEU A 32 -0.09 5.00 7.82
N LYS A 33 -1.02 5.96 7.95
CA LYS A 33 -1.92 6.04 9.11
C LYS A 33 -2.76 4.78 9.29
N ALA A 34 -3.29 4.23 8.19
CA ALA A 34 -4.06 2.99 8.26
C ALA A 34 -3.17 1.78 8.59
N CYS A 35 -1.94 1.73 8.08
CA CYS A 35 -0.97 0.71 8.42
C CYS A 35 -0.57 0.77 9.91
N GLU A 36 -0.41 1.97 10.47
CA GLU A 36 -0.19 2.18 11.91
C GLU A 36 -1.41 1.79 12.74
N ALA A 37 -2.62 1.93 12.20
CA ALA A 37 -3.87 1.42 12.80
C ALA A 37 -4.09 -0.10 12.58
N ASN A 38 -3.04 -0.87 12.28
CA ASN A 38 -3.07 -2.32 12.06
C ASN A 38 -3.91 -2.79 10.85
N TYR A 39 -4.14 -1.93 9.85
CA TYR A 39 -4.74 -2.37 8.59
C TYR A 39 -3.66 -2.95 7.67
N ALA A 40 -3.48 -4.27 7.72
CA ALA A 40 -2.49 -5.00 6.93
C ALA A 40 -2.56 -4.71 5.42
N ARG A 41 -3.78 -4.57 4.87
CA ARG A 41 -4.00 -4.24 3.46
C ARG A 41 -3.48 -2.84 3.08
N SER A 42 -3.51 -1.89 4.01
CA SER A 42 -2.93 -0.56 3.80
C SER A 42 -1.41 -0.59 3.83
N CYS A 43 -0.80 -1.36 4.75
CA CYS A 43 0.65 -1.60 4.73
C CYS A 43 1.10 -2.20 3.39
N TYR A 44 0.36 -3.20 2.90
CA TYR A 44 0.62 -3.82 1.60
C TYR A 44 0.54 -2.81 0.45
N ASN A 45 -0.53 -2.01 0.38
CA ASN A 45 -0.70 -1.02 -0.67
C ASN A 45 0.37 0.07 -0.64
N LEU A 46 0.82 0.47 0.55
CA LEU A 46 1.94 1.39 0.71
C LEU A 46 3.24 0.76 0.17
N GLY A 47 3.47 -0.52 0.46
CA GLY A 47 4.60 -1.27 -0.09
C GLY A 47 4.57 -1.35 -1.62
N VAL A 48 3.38 -1.51 -2.22
CA VAL A 48 3.19 -1.49 -3.67
C VAL A 48 3.55 -0.13 -4.26
N SER A 49 3.17 0.98 -3.59
CA SER A 49 3.50 2.33 -4.06
C SER A 49 5.01 2.56 -4.12
N TYR A 50 5.74 2.16 -3.07
CA TYR A 50 7.21 2.27 -3.04
C TYR A 50 7.91 1.29 -3.99
N ALA A 51 7.37 0.09 -4.21
CA ALA A 51 7.93 -0.88 -5.15
C ALA A 51 7.73 -0.48 -6.62
N ASN A 52 6.62 0.21 -6.94
CA ASN A 52 6.32 0.62 -8.30
C ASN A 52 6.89 1.99 -8.67
N GLY A 53 7.32 2.81 -7.70
CA GLY A 53 7.87 4.14 -7.97
C GLY A 53 6.90 5.04 -8.75
N GLN A 54 5.66 5.17 -8.27
CA GLN A 54 4.63 5.98 -8.95
C GLN A 54 4.97 7.48 -8.93
N ASP A 55 4.51 8.23 -9.94
CA ASP A 55 4.76 9.68 -10.08
C ASP A 55 4.67 10.46 -8.75
N GLY A 56 5.82 10.93 -8.26
CA GLY A 56 5.94 11.67 -7.00
C GLY A 56 6.27 10.84 -5.75
N VAL A 57 6.43 9.53 -5.88
CA VAL A 57 6.94 8.60 -4.86
C VAL A 57 8.20 7.95 -5.40
N GLU A 58 9.31 8.19 -4.72
CA GLU A 58 10.58 7.58 -5.09
C GLU A 58 10.51 6.07 -4.89
N LEU A 59 11.09 5.34 -5.84
CA LEU A 59 11.14 3.90 -5.79
C LEU A 59 12.06 3.48 -4.63
N ASP A 60 11.51 2.72 -3.68
CA ASP A 60 12.23 2.27 -2.49
C ASP A 60 11.83 0.83 -2.15
N TYR A 61 12.56 -0.11 -2.74
CA TYR A 61 12.34 -1.54 -2.49
C TYR A 61 12.59 -1.95 -1.04
N LYS A 62 13.50 -1.25 -0.34
CA LYS A 62 13.80 -1.56 1.06
C LYS A 62 12.59 -1.25 1.93
N LYS A 63 12.04 -0.04 1.77
CA LYS A 63 10.83 0.38 2.48
C LYS A 63 9.62 -0.43 2.07
N ALA A 64 9.50 -0.81 0.80
CA ALA A 64 8.46 -1.72 0.34
C ALA A 64 8.54 -3.09 1.05
N SER A 65 9.74 -3.68 1.14
CA SER A 65 9.97 -4.95 1.82
C SER A 65 9.58 -4.88 3.31
N GLU A 66 9.98 -3.83 4.02
CA GLU A 66 9.60 -3.60 5.42
C GLU A 66 8.08 -3.53 5.62
N LEU A 67 7.38 -2.84 4.70
CA LEU A 67 5.93 -2.73 4.74
C LEU A 67 5.21 -4.05 4.44
N TYR A 68 5.75 -4.84 3.51
CA TYR A 68 5.23 -6.17 3.22
C TYR A 68 5.47 -7.15 4.37
N ALA A 69 6.62 -7.08 5.03
CA ALA A 69 6.90 -7.83 6.26
C ALA A 69 5.87 -7.48 7.34
N LYS A 70 5.63 -6.18 7.57
CA LYS A 70 4.62 -5.73 8.53
C LYS A 70 3.21 -6.21 8.17
N ALA A 71 2.83 -6.18 6.90
CA ALA A 71 1.56 -6.74 6.44
C ALA A 71 1.48 -8.26 6.67
N CYS A 72 2.59 -8.97 6.47
CA CYS A 72 2.71 -10.41 6.74
C CYS A 72 2.53 -10.73 8.24
N ASP A 73 3.18 -9.95 9.11
CA ASP A 73 3.08 -10.10 10.56
C ASP A 73 1.64 -9.88 11.07
N MET A 74 0.88 -9.04 10.37
CA MET A 74 -0.55 -8.81 10.64
C MET A 74 -1.47 -9.91 10.03
N GLY A 75 -0.90 -10.97 9.44
CA GLY A 75 -1.63 -12.10 8.87
C GLY A 75 -2.07 -11.94 7.42
N LEU A 76 -1.62 -10.90 6.71
CA LEU A 76 -1.95 -10.73 5.29
C LEU A 76 -1.01 -11.59 4.43
N LYS A 77 -1.55 -12.69 3.88
CA LYS A 77 -0.82 -13.60 2.99
C LYS A 77 -0.13 -12.88 1.81
N GLN A 78 -0.81 -11.91 1.20
CA GLN A 78 -0.25 -11.14 0.08
C GLN A 78 1.01 -10.35 0.49
N GLY A 79 1.05 -9.85 1.72
CA GLY A 79 2.24 -9.22 2.30
C GLY A 79 3.39 -10.23 2.42
N CYS A 80 3.12 -11.42 2.95
CA CYS A 80 4.14 -12.48 3.05
C CYS A 80 4.70 -12.91 1.70
N ASP A 81 3.84 -13.05 0.68
CA ASP A 81 4.25 -13.46 -0.65
C ASP A 81 5.14 -12.39 -1.30
N ASN A 82 4.75 -11.11 -1.25
CA ASN A 82 5.56 -10.01 -1.79
C ASN A 82 6.83 -9.74 -1.00
N TYR A 83 6.80 -9.87 0.33
CA TYR A 83 7.99 -9.79 1.16
C TYR A 83 9.03 -10.82 0.72
N LYS A 84 8.62 -12.08 0.49
CA LYS A 84 9.54 -13.13 -0.01
C LYS A 84 10.08 -12.85 -1.40
N ILE A 85 9.33 -12.17 -2.27
CA ILE A 85 9.77 -11.79 -3.61
C ILE A 85 10.83 -10.68 -3.53
N LEU A 86 10.64 -9.70 -2.65
CA LEU A 86 11.51 -8.51 -2.53
C LEU A 86 12.65 -8.66 -1.54
N SER A 87 12.58 -9.63 -0.63
CA SER A 87 13.62 -9.97 0.34
C SER A 87 14.66 -10.97 -0.22
N LYS A 88 14.65 -11.21 -1.53
CA LYS A 88 15.52 -12.17 -2.22
C LYS A 88 16.58 -11.45 -3.04
#